data_AF-A0A016V4U5-F1
#
_entry.id   AF-A0A016V4U5-F1
#
_cell.length_a   1.000
_cell.length_b   1.000
_cell.length_c   1.000
_cell.angle_alpha   90.00
_cell.angle_beta   90.00
_cell.angle_gamma   90.00
#
_symmetry.space_group_name_H-M   'P 1'
#
loop_
_entity.id
_entity.type
_entity.pdbx_description
1 polymer ?
#
loop_
_entity_poly.entity_id
_entity_poly.type
_entity_poly.pdbx_seq_one_letter_code
_entity_poly.pdbx_strand_id
1 'polypeptide(L)'
;MKSIFTVDKKSCLYVNIKHSPPWVDKDEQHEPQSKAGHHPLMVMISAWCDCKGIIHCEVLPRYIALTVDLYCQGLDRTTAKIAEKGPNYAAI
;
A
#
# COMPACT_ATOMS: atom_id res chain seq x y z
N MET A 1 -5.75 -3.25 -25.82
CA MET A 1 -4.33 -3.50 -25.43
C MET A 1 -4.21 -4.93 -24.89
N LYS A 2 -3.02 -5.49 -24.64
CA LYS A 2 -2.96 -6.73 -23.82
C LYS A 2 -3.35 -6.36 -22.39
N SER A 3 -4.26 -7.09 -21.77
CA SER A 3 -4.66 -6.86 -20.38
C SER A 3 -3.49 -7.24 -19.47
N ILE A 4 -2.74 -6.23 -19.00
CA ILE A 4 -1.63 -6.41 -18.06
C ILE A 4 -2.16 -6.17 -16.66
N PHE A 5 -1.91 -7.13 -15.78
CA PHE A 5 -2.14 -7.01 -14.36
C PHE A 5 -0.81 -6.79 -13.65
N THR A 6 -0.79 -5.89 -12.68
CA THR A 6 0.39 -5.60 -11.86
C THR A 6 0.01 -5.69 -10.39
N VAL A 7 0.96 -6.15 -9.59
CA VAL A 7 0.86 -6.16 -8.13
C VAL A 7 2.06 -5.45 -7.55
N ASP A 8 1.82 -4.59 -6.58
CA ASP A 8 2.87 -4.01 -5.75
C ASP A 8 2.54 -4.19 -4.27
N LYS A 9 3.60 -4.33 -3.47
CA LYS A 9 3.49 -4.48 -2.02
C LYS A 9 4.26 -3.37 -1.35
N LYS A 10 3.54 -2.58 -0.57
CA LYS A 10 4.09 -1.41 0.11
C LYS A 10 3.89 -1.52 1.60
N SER A 11 4.97 -1.35 2.33
CA SER A 11 4.92 -1.22 3.78
C SER A 11 4.69 0.25 4.16
N CYS A 12 3.64 0.50 4.93
CA CYS A 12 3.13 1.81 5.31
C CYS A 12 3.23 2.00 6.83
N LEU A 13 3.81 3.12 7.27
CA LEU A 13 3.90 3.46 8.68
C LEU A 13 2.52 3.86 9.22
N TYR A 14 2.18 3.38 10.42
CA TYR A 14 0.96 3.77 11.14
C TYR A 14 1.04 5.22 11.62
N VAL A 15 2.19 5.59 12.17
CA VAL A 15 2.53 6.98 12.53
C VAL A 15 3.57 7.48 11.53
N ASN A 16 3.10 8.18 10.51
CA ASN A 16 3.94 8.76 9.45
C ASN A 16 4.17 10.24 9.73
N ILE A 17 4.95 10.56 10.78
CA ILE A 17 5.31 11.94 11.09
C ILE A 17 6.09 12.50 9.91
N LYS A 18 5.57 13.56 9.30
CA LYS A 18 6.27 14.35 8.29
C LYS A 18 6.89 15.54 8.97
N HIS A 19 8.21 15.66 8.86
CA HIS A 19 8.92 16.87 9.25
C HIS A 19 8.87 17.83 8.07
N SER A 20 8.26 18.99 8.28
CA SER A 20 8.45 20.15 7.41
C SER A 20 9.47 21.08 8.07
N PRO A 21 10.47 21.59 7.32
CA PRO A 21 11.31 22.66 7.82
C PRO A 21 10.41 23.83 8.21
N PRO A 22 10.50 24.32 9.45
CA PRO A 22 9.71 25.47 9.84
C PRO A 22 10.35 26.74 9.27
N TRP A 23 9.52 27.68 8.82
CA TRP A 23 9.96 29.01 8.46
C TRP A 23 9.95 29.87 9.72
N VAL A 24 11.14 30.13 10.25
CA VAL A 24 11.31 30.80 11.55
C VAL A 24 12.40 31.85 11.41
N ASP A 25 12.23 32.97 12.10
CA ASP A 25 13.23 34.03 12.14
C ASP A 25 14.52 33.55 12.81
N LYS A 26 15.62 34.26 12.53
CA LYS A 26 16.99 33.79 12.78
C LYS A 26 17.30 33.43 14.25
N ASP A 27 16.53 33.97 15.19
CA ASP A 27 16.73 33.82 16.63
C ASP A 27 15.55 33.13 17.35
N GLU A 28 14.52 32.68 16.62
CA GLU A 28 13.37 32.01 17.23
C GLU A 28 13.60 30.49 17.35
N GLN A 29 13.33 29.95 18.53
CA GLN A 29 13.37 28.50 18.76
C GLN A 29 12.08 27.86 18.28
N HIS A 30 12.18 26.89 17.38
CA HIS A 30 11.03 26.12 16.92
C HIS A 30 10.58 25.06 17.94
N GLU A 31 9.28 24.79 17.94
CA GLU A 31 8.68 23.69 18.68
C GLU A 31 9.34 22.34 18.33
N PRO A 32 9.74 21.51 19.30
CA PRO A 32 10.30 20.20 19.01
C PRO A 32 9.30 19.34 18.22
N GLN A 33 9.65 18.96 16.98
CA GLN A 33 8.86 18.00 16.23
C GLN A 33 9.11 16.59 16.79
N SER A 34 8.04 15.88 17.14
CA SER A 34 8.12 14.49 17.61
C SER A 34 8.87 13.62 16.60
N LYS A 35 9.79 12.78 17.06
CA LYS A 35 10.42 11.76 16.21
C LYS A 35 9.61 10.47 16.25
N ALA A 36 9.57 9.74 15.15
CA ALA A 36 9.06 8.37 15.17
C ALA A 36 9.93 7.53 16.14
N GLY A 37 9.29 6.68 16.96
CA GLY A 37 10.01 5.77 17.84
C GLY A 37 10.87 4.77 17.05
N HIS A 38 11.86 4.15 17.71
CA HIS A 38 12.82 3.23 17.07
C HIS A 38 12.19 2.01 16.38
N HIS A 39 10.99 1.62 16.81
CA HIS A 39 10.24 0.50 16.25
C HIS A 39 8.88 0.99 15.73
N PRO A 40 8.85 1.64 14.56
CA PRO A 40 7.61 2.18 14.05
C PRO A 40 6.67 1.04 13.66
N LEU A 41 5.41 1.17 14.06
CA LEU A 41 4.36 0.26 13.65
C LEU A 41 4.12 0.42 12.15
N MET A 42 4.18 -0.70 11.43
CA MET A 42 4.06 -0.73 9.98
C MET A 42 3.02 -1.77 9.59
N VAL A 43 2.22 -1.46 8.58
CA VAL A 43 1.28 -2.38 7.94
C VAL A 43 1.71 -2.58 6.50
N MET A 44 1.62 -3.80 5.99
CA MET A 44 1.94 -4.08 4.59
C MET A 44 0.65 -4.10 3.78
N ILE A 45 0.63 -3.42 2.65
CA ILE A 45 -0.52 -3.32 1.75
C ILE A 45 -0.14 -4.01 0.44
N SER A 46 -0.99 -4.90 -0.04
CA SER A 46 -0.88 -5.47 -1.39
C SER A 46 -1.92 -4.81 -2.29
N ALA A 47 -1.49 -4.21 -3.39
CA ALA A 47 -2.36 -3.57 -4.36
C ALA A 47 -2.25 -4.26 -5.72
N TRP A 48 -3.38 -4.71 -6.24
CA TRP A 48 -3.54 -5.37 -7.53
C TRP A 48 -4.29 -4.43 -8.46
N CYS A 49 -3.69 -4.10 -9.61
CA CYS A 49 -4.25 -3.14 -10.55
C CYS A 49 -4.05 -3.56 -12.00
N ASP A 50 -4.82 -2.92 -12.88
CA ASP A 50 -4.63 -2.92 -14.32
C ASP A 50 -4.62 -1.46 -14.83
N CYS A 51 -4.69 -1.28 -16.15
CA CYS A 51 -4.77 0.04 -16.77
C CYS A 51 -6.05 0.83 -16.41
N LYS A 52 -7.08 0.19 -15.85
CA LYS A 52 -8.35 0.81 -15.43
C LYS A 52 -8.32 1.23 -13.97
N GLY A 53 -7.35 0.74 -13.19
CA GLY A 53 -7.11 1.13 -11.81
C GLY A 53 -7.00 -0.06 -10.86
N ILE A 54 -7.31 0.17 -9.58
CA ILE A 54 -7.19 -0.84 -8.54
C ILE A 54 -8.34 -1.86 -8.65
N ILE A 55 -7.97 -3.14 -8.71
CA ILE A 55 -8.88 -4.28 -8.71
C ILE A 55 -9.09 -4.79 -7.29
N HIS A 56 -7.99 -4.98 -6.56
CA HIS A 56 -8.00 -5.51 -5.21
C HIS A 56 -6.91 -4.85 -4.38
N CYS A 57 -7.25 -4.41 -3.18
CA CYS A 57 -6.28 -4.02 -2.16
C CYS A 57 -6.60 -4.75 -0.87
N GLU A 58 -5.55 -5.19 -0.19
CA GLU A 58 -5.65 -5.80 1.13
C GLU A 58 -4.53 -5.31 2.04
N VAL A 59 -4.87 -5.15 3.32
CA VAL A 59 -3.88 -4.92 4.38
C VAL A 59 -3.50 -6.29 4.92
N LEU A 60 -2.22 -6.63 4.80
CA LEU A 60 -1.67 -7.87 5.28
C LEU A 60 -1.45 -7.81 6.80
N PRO A 61 -1.58 -8.94 7.51
CA PRO A 61 -1.34 -8.98 8.94
C PRO A 61 0.06 -8.50 9.30
N ARG A 62 0.17 -7.82 10.44
CA ARG A 62 1.45 -7.28 10.93
C ARG A 62 2.44 -8.42 11.17
N TYR A 63 3.71 -8.15 10.86
CA TYR A 63 4.85 -9.04 11.14
C TYR A 63 4.85 -10.39 10.41
N ILE A 64 3.93 -10.63 9.47
CA ILE A 64 3.99 -11.82 8.63
C ILE A 64 4.92 -11.55 7.44
N ALA A 65 5.98 -12.35 7.33
CA ALA A 65 6.79 -12.41 6.13
C ALA A 65 5.90 -12.83 4.95
N LEU A 66 6.11 -12.24 3.77
CA LEU A 66 5.36 -12.63 2.58
C LEU A 66 5.60 -14.09 2.25
N THR A 67 4.67 -14.95 2.67
CA THR A 67 4.69 -16.35 2.31
C THR A 67 4.12 -16.54 0.91
N VAL A 68 4.52 -17.64 0.26
CA VAL A 68 3.94 -18.06 -1.01
C VAL A 68 2.43 -18.24 -0.89
N ASP A 69 1.95 -18.79 0.23
CA ASP A 69 0.52 -19.01 0.48
C ASP A 69 -0.28 -17.71 0.48
N LEU A 70 0.21 -16.66 1.15
CA LEU A 70 -0.45 -15.35 1.15
C LEU A 70 -0.50 -14.75 -0.25
N TYR A 71 0.54 -14.96 -1.06
CA TYR A 71 0.55 -14.51 -2.44
C TYR A 71 -0.48 -15.24 -3.30
N CYS A 72 -0.56 -16.57 -3.20
CA CYS A 72 -1.57 -17.38 -3.90
C CYS A 72 -3.00 -16.99 -3.50
N GLN A 73 -3.26 -16.79 -2.20
CA GLN A 73 -4.57 -16.32 -1.74
C GLN A 73 -4.94 -14.94 -2.31
N GLY A 74 -3.95 -14.03 -2.46
CA GLY A 74 -4.14 -12.73 -3.11
C GLY A 74 -4.51 -12.86 -4.59
N LEU A 75 -3.91 -13.82 -5.32
CA LEU A 75 -4.28 -14.13 -6.71
C LEU A 75 -5.72 -14.65 -6.81
N ASP A 76 -6.11 -15.57 -5.94
CA ASP A 76 -7.46 -16.14 -5.94
C ASP A 76 -8.52 -15.06 -5.69
N ARG A 77 -8.29 -14.19 -4.69
CA ARG A 77 -9.16 -13.04 -4.37
C ARG A 77 -9.26 -12.06 -5.53
N THR A 78 -8.14 -11.77 -6.19
CA THR A 78 -8.10 -10.85 -7.33
C THR A 78 -8.85 -11.45 -8.52
N THR A 79 -8.67 -12.74 -8.79
CA THR A 79 -9.36 -13.47 -9.86
C THR A 79 -10.87 -13.48 -9.63
N ALA A 80 -11.32 -13.73 -8.39
CA ALA A 80 -12.73 -13.68 -8.04
C ALA A 80 -13.33 -12.28 -8.27
N LYS A 81 -12.62 -11.21 -7.90
CA LYS A 81 -13.04 -9.82 -8.17
C LYS A 81 -13.07 -9.47 -9.65
N ILE A 82 -12.17 -10.03 -10.46
CA ILE A 82 -12.19 -9.85 -11.92
C ILE A 82 -13.43 -10.55 -12.50
N ALA A 83 -13.72 -11.78 -12.05
CA ALA A 83 -14.88 -12.54 -12.51
C ALA A 83 -16.21 -11.83 -12.20
N GLU A 84 -16.32 -11.20 -11.03
CA GLU A 84 -17.49 -10.39 -10.65
C GLU A 84 -17.76 -9.23 -11.62
N LYS A 85 -16.71 -8.64 -12.20
CA LYS A 85 -16.82 -7.56 -13.20
C LYS A 85 -17.26 -8.05 -14.59
N GLY A 86 -17.37 -9.36 -14.79
CA GLY A 86 -17.89 -9.99 -15.99
C GLY A 86 -16.87 -10.20 -17.12
N PRO A 87 -17.25 -10.96 -18.17
CA PRO A 87 -16.33 -11.46 -19.21
C PRO A 87 -15.69 -10.36 -20.06
N ASN A 88 -16.30 -9.17 -20.13
CA ASN A 88 -15.79 -8.04 -20.91
C ASN A 88 -14.79 -7.17 -20.13
N TYR A 89 -14.51 -7.50 -18.86
CA TYR A 89 -13.61 -6.68 -18.06
C TYR A 89 -12.18 -6.63 -18.63
N ALA A 90 -11.68 -7.71 -19.23
CA ALA A 90 -10.34 -7.76 -19.82
C ALA A 90 -10.27 -7.30 -21.29
N ALA A 91 -11.40 -6.92 -21.90
CA ALA A 91 -11.53 -6.73 -23.35
C ALA A 91 -11.22 -5.29 -23.86
N ILE A 92 -10.52 -4.45 -23.08
CA ILE A 92 -10.17 -3.07 -23.46
C ILE A 92 -8.67 -2.96 -23.81
#